data_AF-A0A6J4I5W2-F1
#
_entry.id   AF-A0A6J4I5W2-F1
#
_cell.length_a   1.000
_cell.length_b   1.000
_cell.length_c   1.000
_cell.angle_alpha   90.00
_cell.angle_beta   90.00
_cell.angle_gamma   90.00
#
_symmetry.space_group_name_H-M   'P 1'
#
loop_
_entity.id
_entity.type
_entity.pdbx_description
1 polymer ?
#
loop_
_entity_poly.entity_id
_entity_poly.type
_entity_poly.pdbx_seq_one_letter_code
_entity_poly.pdbx_strand_id
1 'polypeptide(L)'
;MPKVLRLHDKGKQQIEGWQQSSPITHIELNDITDPTGAKAGKIVTSIPTPFARMHLFETAFDFVNTDKSGNRHSIYHELVSHYWDLFELIFNYHQYAQAGKKITLRRWNIDSELQALRSNPTTKILGDTLRLFLNDDRFAGFSDLYLIYYEYHLPNGEAAERLIGGTSPFTLFFTAPTVQLLDIERPQARGHYFDKNIVLLHERDKAFQDFVYGLFMVKPELRSKYFCGSIFANLQTERFNAMELRGEVSPPSFEAQYITLTDANSNPVLV
;
A
#
# COMPACT_ATOMS: atom_id res chain seq x y z
N MET A 1 -14.37 -0.35 -42.38
CA MET A 1 -15.43 -0.43 -41.36
C MET A 1 -15.21 0.67 -40.33
N PRO A 2 -16.23 1.47 -39.99
CA PRO A 2 -16.12 2.44 -38.89
C PRO A 2 -15.82 1.70 -37.59
N LYS A 3 -14.90 2.23 -36.78
CA LYS A 3 -14.56 1.71 -35.45
C LYS A 3 -14.97 2.74 -34.41
N VAL A 4 -15.71 2.30 -33.40
CA VAL A 4 -16.00 3.13 -32.23
C VAL A 4 -14.82 3.01 -31.26
N LEU A 5 -14.19 4.14 -30.94
CA LEU A 5 -13.13 4.20 -29.93
C LEU A 5 -13.76 4.03 -28.53
N ARG A 6 -13.47 2.92 -27.87
CA ARG A 6 -13.90 2.60 -26.50
C ARG A 6 -12.91 1.64 -25.86
N LEU A 7 -12.92 1.57 -24.52
CA LEU A 7 -11.99 0.72 -23.75
C LEU A 7 -12.52 -0.70 -23.51
N HIS A 8 -13.78 -0.97 -23.82
CA HIS A 8 -14.48 -2.25 -23.59
C HIS A 8 -15.24 -2.68 -24.84
N ASP A 9 -15.53 -3.98 -25.01
CA ASP A 9 -16.19 -4.48 -26.22
C ASP A 9 -17.73 -4.40 -26.19
N LYS A 10 -18.30 -4.02 -25.04
CA LYS A 10 -19.76 -3.89 -24.82
C LYS A 10 -20.32 -2.54 -25.34
N GLY A 11 -21.62 -2.48 -25.61
CA GLY A 11 -22.35 -1.25 -25.99
C GLY A 11 -22.70 -1.10 -27.48
N LYS A 12 -23.52 -0.09 -27.82
CA LYS A 12 -24.04 0.14 -29.19
C LYS A 12 -22.91 0.32 -30.21
N GLN A 13 -22.90 -0.49 -31.28
CA GLN A 13 -21.88 -0.45 -32.33
C GLN A 13 -22.19 0.58 -33.45
N GLN A 14 -23.42 1.08 -33.50
CA GLN A 14 -23.88 2.09 -34.46
C GLN A 14 -23.81 3.48 -33.83
N ILE A 15 -22.60 3.93 -33.53
CA ILE A 15 -22.34 5.32 -33.12
C ILE A 15 -21.58 5.98 -34.27
N GLU A 16 -22.15 7.07 -34.81
CA GLU A 16 -21.56 7.82 -35.92
C GLU A 16 -21.13 9.22 -35.45
N GLY A 17 -19.90 9.63 -35.78
CA GLY A 17 -19.36 10.93 -35.38
C GLY A 17 -19.25 11.08 -33.86
N TRP A 18 -19.68 12.24 -33.34
CA TRP A 18 -19.75 12.53 -31.91
C TRP A 18 -21.19 12.37 -31.44
N GLN A 19 -21.48 11.30 -30.71
CA GLN A 19 -22.80 11.06 -30.10
C GLN A 19 -22.66 10.68 -28.64
N GLN A 20 -23.74 10.83 -27.89
CA GLN A 20 -23.81 10.47 -26.49
C GLN A 20 -23.72 8.95 -26.32
N SER A 21 -22.72 8.49 -25.57
CA SER A 21 -22.61 7.10 -25.13
C SER A 21 -23.20 6.91 -23.73
N SER A 22 -23.50 5.67 -23.37
CA SER A 22 -23.82 5.31 -21.99
C SER A 22 -22.57 5.44 -21.09
N PRO A 23 -22.73 5.80 -19.81
CA PRO A 23 -21.64 5.74 -18.83
C PRO A 23 -21.09 4.32 -18.71
N ILE A 24 -19.78 4.20 -18.47
CA ILE A 24 -19.13 2.92 -18.22
C ILE A 24 -19.58 2.39 -16.85
N THR A 25 -20.13 1.18 -16.83
CA THR A 25 -20.57 0.47 -15.63
C THR A 25 -19.50 -0.51 -15.12
N HIS A 26 -19.67 -1.06 -13.92
CA HIS A 26 -18.76 -2.09 -13.38
C HIS A 26 -18.61 -3.32 -14.29
N ILE A 27 -19.64 -3.67 -15.06
CA ILE A 27 -19.62 -4.80 -16.00
C ILE A 27 -18.70 -4.52 -17.18
N GLU A 28 -18.64 -3.26 -17.63
CA GLU A 28 -17.77 -2.85 -18.73
C GLU A 28 -16.35 -2.63 -18.23
N LEU A 29 -16.17 -2.08 -17.02
CA LEU A 29 -14.86 -1.91 -16.38
C LEU A 29 -14.12 -3.25 -16.22
N ASN A 30 -14.82 -4.30 -15.78
CA ASN A 30 -14.21 -5.62 -15.57
C ASN A 30 -13.78 -6.31 -16.88
N ASP A 31 -14.31 -5.89 -18.03
CA ASP A 31 -13.94 -6.40 -19.35
C ASP A 31 -12.76 -5.63 -19.96
N ILE A 32 -12.34 -4.50 -19.38
CA ILE A 32 -11.19 -3.74 -19.89
C ILE A 32 -9.91 -4.52 -19.57
N THR A 33 -9.36 -5.17 -20.59
CA THR A 33 -8.08 -5.88 -20.47
C THR A 33 -6.91 -4.94 -20.72
N ASP A 34 -5.85 -5.02 -19.91
CA ASP A 34 -4.59 -4.35 -20.21
C ASP A 34 -3.96 -5.00 -21.46
N PRO A 35 -3.84 -4.27 -22.59
CA PRO A 35 -3.30 -4.82 -23.83
C PRO A 35 -1.82 -5.21 -23.73
N THR A 36 -1.10 -4.68 -22.74
CA THR A 36 0.31 -4.98 -22.48
C THR A 36 0.53 -6.03 -21.40
N GLY A 37 -0.53 -6.49 -20.74
CA GLY A 37 -0.49 -7.54 -19.70
C GLY A 37 0.43 -7.19 -18.53
N ALA A 38 0.34 -5.96 -18.02
CA ALA A 38 1.14 -5.44 -16.91
C ALA A 38 2.67 -5.45 -17.12
N LYS A 39 3.11 -5.52 -18.39
CA LYS A 39 4.54 -5.44 -18.78
C LYS A 39 5.06 -4.01 -18.89
N ALA A 40 4.24 -3.01 -18.58
CA ALA A 40 4.66 -1.62 -18.57
C ALA A 40 5.79 -1.43 -17.54
N GLY A 41 6.97 -1.02 -17.99
CA GLY A 41 8.15 -0.81 -17.13
C GLY A 41 8.10 0.47 -16.29
N LYS A 42 7.02 1.25 -16.38
CA LYS A 42 6.81 2.47 -15.59
C LYS A 42 5.35 2.54 -15.16
N ILE A 43 5.13 2.86 -13.89
CA ILE A 43 3.79 3.16 -13.38
C ILE A 43 3.35 4.48 -14.01
N VAL A 44 2.30 4.44 -14.82
CA VAL A 44 1.69 5.65 -15.38
C VAL A 44 0.74 6.22 -14.33
N THR A 45 1.27 6.87 -13.29
CA THR A 45 0.42 7.74 -12.47
C THR A 45 0.50 9.15 -13.01
N SER A 46 -0.43 9.52 -13.91
CA SER A 46 -0.60 10.91 -14.36
C SER A 46 -1.08 11.83 -13.22
N ILE A 47 -1.38 11.28 -12.04
CA ILE A 47 -1.81 11.98 -10.84
C ILE A 47 -0.91 11.52 -9.67
N PRO A 48 0.16 12.27 -9.34
CA PRO A 48 1.11 11.91 -8.28
C PRO A 48 0.57 12.30 -6.90
N THR A 49 -0.62 11.80 -6.53
CA THR A 49 -1.21 12.05 -5.19
C THR A 49 -0.99 10.84 -4.28
N PRO A 50 -0.87 11.06 -2.95
CA PRO A 50 -0.82 9.94 -2.00
C PRO A 50 -2.07 9.06 -2.09
N PHE A 51 -3.25 9.63 -2.38
CA PHE A 51 -4.51 8.87 -2.53
C PHE A 51 -4.48 7.93 -3.74
N ALA A 52 -4.03 8.42 -4.90
CA ALA A 52 -3.85 7.56 -6.07
C ALA A 52 -2.83 6.45 -5.80
N ARG A 53 -1.79 6.75 -5.00
CA ARG A 53 -0.81 5.76 -4.57
C ARG A 53 -1.42 4.70 -3.65
N MET A 54 -2.25 5.07 -2.69
CA MET A 54 -2.96 4.12 -1.81
C MET A 54 -3.85 3.17 -2.63
N HIS A 55 -4.65 3.70 -3.56
CA HIS A 55 -5.49 2.87 -4.46
C HIS A 55 -4.66 1.98 -5.39
N LEU A 56 -3.49 2.44 -5.82
CA LEU A 56 -2.60 1.63 -6.66
C LEU A 56 -2.15 0.35 -5.94
N PHE A 57 -1.91 0.38 -4.63
CA PHE A 57 -1.55 -0.82 -3.87
C PHE A 57 -2.73 -1.79 -3.75
N GLU A 58 -3.94 -1.29 -3.51
CA GLU A 58 -5.16 -2.12 -3.56
C GLU A 58 -5.29 -2.81 -4.92
N THR A 59 -5.15 -2.05 -6.00
CA THR A 59 -5.22 -2.58 -7.39
C THR A 59 -4.10 -3.59 -7.66
N ALA A 60 -2.89 -3.35 -7.13
CA ALA A 60 -1.76 -4.26 -7.29
C ALA A 60 -2.03 -5.62 -6.61
N PHE A 61 -2.62 -5.61 -5.42
CA PHE A 61 -3.02 -6.83 -4.74
C PHE A 61 -4.14 -7.57 -5.50
N ASP A 62 -5.18 -6.86 -5.95
CA ASP A 62 -6.26 -7.47 -6.74
C ASP A 62 -5.74 -8.11 -8.03
N PHE A 63 -4.77 -7.47 -8.70
CA PHE A 63 -4.09 -8.05 -9.86
C PHE A 63 -3.33 -9.32 -9.49
N VAL A 64 -2.47 -9.28 -8.46
CA VAL A 64 -1.66 -10.45 -8.05
C VAL A 64 -2.55 -11.61 -7.58
N ASN A 65 -3.70 -11.33 -6.96
CA ASN A 65 -4.67 -12.36 -6.54
C ASN A 65 -5.39 -13.04 -7.70
N THR A 66 -5.59 -12.33 -8.81
CA THR A 66 -6.30 -12.84 -9.99
C THR A 66 -5.37 -13.38 -11.07
N ASP A 67 -4.08 -13.02 -11.02
CA ASP A 67 -3.09 -13.45 -12.00
C ASP A 67 -2.80 -14.96 -11.88
N LYS A 68 -3.22 -15.70 -12.91
CA LYS A 68 -2.97 -17.14 -13.06
C LYS A 68 -1.81 -17.45 -14.00
N SER A 69 -1.15 -16.44 -14.56
CA SER A 69 -0.12 -16.61 -15.58
C SER A 69 1.18 -17.22 -15.03
N GLY A 70 1.37 -17.19 -13.70
CA GLY A 70 2.60 -17.60 -13.04
C GLY A 70 3.79 -16.67 -13.28
N ASN A 71 3.60 -15.59 -14.06
CA ASN A 71 4.63 -14.63 -14.37
C ASN A 71 4.75 -13.58 -13.25
N ARG A 72 5.70 -13.80 -12.35
CA ARG A 72 5.94 -12.91 -11.20
C ARG A 72 6.67 -11.61 -11.55
N HIS A 73 6.87 -11.26 -12.82
CA HIS A 73 7.69 -10.10 -13.23
C HIS A 73 6.89 -8.87 -13.66
N SER A 74 5.62 -8.74 -13.27
CA SER A 74 4.84 -7.52 -13.52
C SER A 74 5.20 -6.40 -12.55
N ILE A 75 4.88 -5.16 -12.92
CA ILE A 75 5.01 -4.01 -12.02
C ILE A 75 4.13 -4.09 -10.77
N TYR A 76 3.00 -4.80 -10.83
CA TYR A 76 2.13 -5.04 -9.67
C TYR A 76 2.78 -6.00 -8.66
N HIS A 77 3.53 -6.99 -9.15
CA HIS A 77 4.32 -7.88 -8.30
C HIS A 77 5.48 -7.12 -7.62
N GLU A 78 6.13 -6.18 -8.33
CA GLU A 78 7.12 -5.27 -7.73
C GLU A 78 6.48 -4.41 -6.64
N LEU A 79 5.30 -3.82 -6.89
CA LEU A 79 4.55 -3.05 -5.90
C LEU A 79 4.20 -3.89 -4.67
N VAL A 80 3.63 -5.09 -4.85
CA VAL A 80 3.30 -5.99 -3.73
C VAL A 80 4.56 -6.39 -2.97
N SER A 81 5.70 -6.62 -3.65
CA SER A 81 6.98 -6.87 -2.98
C SER A 81 7.44 -5.66 -2.16
N HIS A 82 7.37 -4.45 -2.71
CA HIS A 82 7.71 -3.22 -2.00
C HIS A 82 6.76 -2.95 -0.82
N TYR A 83 5.48 -3.30 -0.93
CA TYR A 83 4.56 -3.26 0.20
C TYR A 83 5.03 -4.16 1.33
N TRP A 84 5.36 -5.41 1.03
CA TRP A 84 5.84 -6.35 2.05
C TRP A 84 7.21 -5.96 2.61
N ASP A 85 8.07 -5.33 1.80
CA ASP A 85 9.34 -4.74 2.27
C ASP A 85 9.09 -3.68 3.34
N LEU A 86 8.18 -2.74 3.09
CA LEU A 86 7.85 -1.71 4.06
C LEU A 86 7.24 -2.31 5.33
N PHE A 87 6.35 -3.30 5.20
CA PHE A 87 5.71 -3.91 6.36
C PHE A 87 6.71 -4.72 7.21
N GLU A 88 7.59 -5.52 6.58
CA GLU A 88 8.64 -6.26 7.29
C GLU A 88 9.68 -5.32 7.93
N LEU A 89 9.99 -4.20 7.28
CA LEU A 89 10.84 -3.16 7.83
C LEU A 89 10.24 -2.54 9.09
N ILE A 90 8.93 -2.24 9.08
CA ILE A 90 8.20 -1.73 10.26
C ILE A 90 8.09 -2.79 11.35
N PHE A 91 7.87 -4.06 11.02
CA PHE A 91 7.87 -5.15 12.00
C PHE A 91 9.21 -5.24 12.75
N ASN A 92 10.33 -5.07 12.05
CA ASN A 92 11.68 -5.17 12.61
C ASN A 92 12.28 -3.82 13.07
N TYR A 93 11.48 -2.73 13.12
CA TYR A 93 12.05 -1.38 13.23
C TYR A 93 12.87 -1.15 14.52
N HIS A 94 12.50 -1.78 15.64
CA HIS A 94 13.25 -1.71 16.88
C HIS A 94 14.64 -2.36 16.77
N GLN A 95 14.72 -3.51 16.10
CA GLN A 95 15.98 -4.21 15.86
C GLN A 95 16.90 -3.36 14.98
N TYR A 96 16.34 -2.74 13.94
CA TYR A 96 17.09 -1.83 13.07
C TYR A 96 17.53 -0.56 13.80
N ALA A 97 16.70 0.00 14.69
CA ALA A 97 17.09 1.13 15.52
C ALA A 97 18.30 0.81 16.42
N GLN A 98 18.35 -0.39 17.01
CA GLN A 98 19.52 -0.86 17.78
C GLN A 98 20.79 -1.00 16.92
N ALA A 99 20.62 -1.33 15.64
CA ALA A 99 21.71 -1.40 14.65
C ALA A 99 22.08 -0.03 14.04
N GLY A 100 21.56 1.08 14.60
CA GLY A 100 21.84 2.44 14.11
C GLY A 100 21.08 2.83 12.85
N LYS A 101 20.07 2.05 12.43
CA LYS A 101 19.21 2.35 11.29
C LYS A 101 17.93 3.02 11.80
N LYS A 102 17.80 4.32 11.56
CA LYS A 102 16.70 5.10 12.13
C LYS A 102 15.52 5.21 11.16
N ILE A 103 14.39 4.67 11.60
CA ILE A 103 13.10 4.76 10.92
C ILE A 103 12.17 5.59 11.80
N THR A 104 11.57 6.64 11.23
CA THR A 104 10.73 7.60 11.97
C THR A 104 9.35 7.70 11.33
N LEU A 105 8.30 7.61 12.15
CA LEU A 105 6.93 7.84 11.71
C LEU A 105 6.48 9.24 12.15
N ARG A 106 6.04 10.07 11.20
CA ARG A 106 5.56 11.43 11.47
C ARG A 106 4.06 11.49 11.21
N ARG A 107 3.32 11.83 12.25
CA ARG A 107 1.87 12.05 12.17
C ARG A 107 1.57 13.29 11.34
N TRP A 108 0.65 13.16 10.40
CA TRP A 108 0.06 14.21 9.58
C TRP A 108 -1.44 14.18 9.82
N ASN A 109 -1.92 15.05 10.72
CA ASN A 109 -3.33 15.13 11.05
C ASN A 109 -4.08 15.86 9.94
N ILE A 110 -5.01 15.15 9.30
CA ILE A 110 -5.66 15.59 8.06
C ILE A 110 -6.35 16.93 8.25
N ASP A 111 -7.13 17.11 9.31
CA ASP A 111 -7.91 18.32 9.53
C ASP A 111 -7.03 19.55 9.77
N SER A 112 -6.07 19.45 10.69
CA SER A 112 -5.19 20.59 11.02
C SER A 112 -4.32 20.98 9.84
N GLU A 113 -3.83 20.00 9.07
CA GLU A 113 -2.93 20.23 7.95
C GLU A 113 -3.69 20.81 6.75
N LEU A 114 -4.89 20.31 6.46
CA LEU A 114 -5.77 20.94 5.46
C LEU A 114 -6.14 22.36 5.86
N GLN A 115 -6.41 22.63 7.14
CA GLN A 115 -6.67 23.98 7.61
C GLN A 115 -5.46 24.90 7.39
N ALA A 116 -4.24 24.43 7.72
CA ALA A 116 -3.01 25.18 7.50
C ALA A 116 -2.80 25.50 6.01
N LEU A 117 -2.95 24.50 5.14
CA LEU A 117 -2.82 24.67 3.68
C LEU A 117 -3.84 25.67 3.12
N ARG A 118 -5.09 25.63 3.60
CA ARG A 118 -6.18 26.51 3.14
C ARG A 118 -6.07 27.93 3.68
N SER A 119 -5.39 28.12 4.81
CA SER A 119 -5.17 29.44 5.42
C SER A 119 -4.08 30.25 4.72
N ASN A 120 -3.18 29.60 3.99
CA ASN A 120 -2.15 30.26 3.20
C ASN A 120 -2.60 30.39 1.73
N PRO A 121 -2.72 31.63 1.18
CA PRO A 121 -3.17 31.86 -0.20
C PRO A 121 -2.41 31.07 -1.28
N THR A 122 -1.10 30.84 -1.08
CA THR A 122 -0.24 30.11 -2.04
C THR A 122 -0.53 28.62 -2.08
N THR A 123 -0.94 28.03 -0.94
CA THR A 123 -1.22 26.59 -0.82
C THR A 123 -2.71 26.26 -0.81
N LYS A 124 -3.58 27.27 -0.86
CA LYS A 124 -5.02 27.10 -0.70
C LYS A 124 -5.63 26.12 -1.70
N ILE A 125 -5.26 26.24 -2.98
CA ILE A 125 -5.77 25.37 -4.06
C ILE A 125 -5.40 23.91 -3.78
N LEU A 126 -4.18 23.65 -3.29
CA LEU A 126 -3.76 22.30 -2.90
C LEU A 126 -4.63 21.78 -1.74
N GLY A 127 -4.82 22.58 -0.69
CA GLY A 127 -5.67 22.19 0.44
C GLY A 127 -7.13 21.92 0.04
N ASP A 128 -7.72 22.76 -0.81
CA ASP A 128 -9.07 22.56 -1.32
C ASP A 128 -9.16 21.29 -2.21
N THR A 129 -8.13 21.01 -3.00
CA THR A 129 -8.04 19.80 -3.84
C THR A 129 -7.91 18.54 -2.99
N LEU A 130 -7.02 18.53 -1.99
CA LEU A 130 -6.87 17.38 -1.09
C LEU A 130 -8.15 17.09 -0.32
N ARG A 131 -8.85 18.14 0.14
CA ARG A 131 -10.15 18.01 0.81
C ARG A 131 -11.21 17.35 -0.08
N LEU A 132 -11.23 17.66 -1.38
CA LEU A 132 -12.17 17.04 -2.31
C LEU A 132 -11.98 15.52 -2.37
N PHE A 133 -10.73 15.04 -2.43
CA PHE A 133 -10.43 13.61 -2.43
C PHE A 133 -10.72 12.93 -1.10
N LEU A 134 -10.47 13.61 0.02
CA LEU A 134 -10.72 13.09 1.37
C LEU A 134 -12.21 13.05 1.74
N ASN A 135 -13.08 13.69 0.97
CA ASN A 135 -14.53 13.65 1.16
C ASN A 135 -15.18 12.38 0.55
N ASP A 136 -14.38 11.43 0.09
CA ASP A 136 -14.85 10.10 -0.31
C ASP A 136 -15.10 9.24 0.95
N ASP A 137 -16.22 8.52 0.98
CA ASP A 137 -16.63 7.67 2.11
C ASP A 137 -15.59 6.61 2.48
N ARG A 138 -14.72 6.23 1.53
CA ARG A 138 -13.62 5.31 1.77
C ARG A 138 -12.55 5.88 2.70
N PHE A 139 -12.48 7.20 2.88
CA PHE A 139 -11.61 7.86 3.86
C PHE A 139 -12.37 8.24 5.16
N ALA A 140 -13.62 7.81 5.32
CA ALA A 140 -14.39 8.09 6.53
C ALA A 140 -13.70 7.49 7.76
N GLY A 141 -13.48 8.32 8.79
CA GLY A 141 -12.78 7.92 10.02
C GLY A 141 -11.25 7.90 9.91
N PHE A 142 -10.68 8.13 8.72
CA PHE A 142 -9.24 8.27 8.55
C PHE A 142 -8.82 9.71 8.90
N SER A 143 -8.40 9.93 10.15
CA SER A 143 -8.02 11.27 10.66
C SER A 143 -6.53 11.56 10.57
N ASP A 144 -5.71 10.51 10.53
CA ASP A 144 -4.27 10.62 10.69
C ASP A 144 -3.53 9.78 9.64
N LEU A 145 -2.64 10.44 8.91
CA LEU A 145 -1.71 9.80 8.01
C LEU A 145 -0.34 9.80 8.67
N TYR A 146 0.32 8.64 8.78
CA TYR A 146 1.68 8.57 9.31
C TYR A 146 2.64 8.39 8.14
N LEU A 147 3.53 9.37 7.95
CA LEU A 147 4.57 9.34 6.93
C LEU A 147 5.83 8.69 7.50
N ILE A 148 6.38 7.71 6.78
CA ILE A 148 7.48 6.87 7.22
C ILE A 148 8.77 7.35 6.55
N TYR A 149 9.74 7.75 7.36
CA TYR A 149 11.05 8.25 6.95
C TYR A 149 12.16 7.29 7.32
N TYR A 150 13.15 7.19 6.45
CA TYR A 150 14.40 6.49 6.70
C TYR A 150 15.58 7.48 6.69
N GLU A 151 16.41 7.45 7.73
CA GLU A 151 17.65 8.21 7.82
C GLU A 151 18.80 7.46 7.14
N TYR A 152 19.58 8.15 6.32
CA TYR A 152 20.72 7.63 5.59
C TYR A 152 21.86 8.66 5.57
N HIS A 153 23.08 8.23 5.26
CA HIS A 153 24.22 9.13 5.15
C HIS A 153 24.52 9.48 3.69
N LEU A 154 24.76 10.77 3.43
CA LEU A 154 25.29 11.27 2.17
C LEU A 154 26.79 10.93 2.05
N PRO A 155 27.38 10.99 0.83
CA PRO A 155 28.81 10.71 0.63
C PRO A 155 29.77 11.60 1.45
N ASN A 156 29.31 12.80 1.85
CA ASN A 156 30.04 13.73 2.72
C ASN A 156 29.90 13.40 4.22
N GLY A 157 29.17 12.34 4.58
CA GLY A 157 28.91 11.91 5.96
C GLY A 157 27.70 12.54 6.64
N GLU A 158 27.06 13.55 6.02
CA GLU A 158 25.88 14.20 6.59
C GLU A 158 24.67 13.26 6.61
N ALA A 159 23.90 13.30 7.71
CA ALA A 159 22.64 12.59 7.82
C ALA A 159 21.57 13.29 6.98
N ALA A 160 20.82 12.51 6.22
CA ALA A 160 19.67 12.94 5.44
C ALA A 160 18.53 11.97 5.68
N GLU A 161 17.30 12.41 5.43
CA GLU A 161 16.12 11.56 5.54
C GLU A 161 15.37 11.50 4.21
N ARG A 162 14.75 10.36 3.95
CA ARG A 162 13.89 10.18 2.78
C ARG A 162 12.56 9.57 3.18
N LEU A 163 11.48 10.02 2.53
CA LEU A 163 10.18 9.39 2.63
C LEU A 163 10.21 8.03 1.93
N ILE A 164 9.89 6.96 2.64
CA ILE A 164 9.84 5.59 2.09
C ILE A 164 8.41 5.07 1.94
N GLY A 165 7.44 5.63 2.68
CA GLY A 165 6.04 5.25 2.60
C GLY A 165 5.14 6.01 3.56
N GLY A 166 3.93 5.52 3.74
CA GLY A 166 2.99 6.03 4.73
C GLY A 166 1.86 5.04 5.02
N THR A 167 1.01 5.38 5.98
CA THR A 167 -0.17 4.56 6.31
C THR A 167 -1.29 4.73 5.29
N SER A 168 -2.17 3.73 5.16
CA SER A 168 -3.21 3.66 4.14
C SER A 168 -4.51 3.10 4.74
N PRO A 169 -5.68 3.74 4.50
CA PRO A 169 -6.97 3.20 4.90
C PRO A 169 -7.47 2.04 4.02
N PHE A 170 -6.68 1.60 3.02
CA PHE A 170 -7.02 0.48 2.13
C PHE A 170 -6.08 -0.70 2.26
N THR A 171 -4.87 -0.47 2.79
CA THR A 171 -3.81 -1.49 2.72
C THR A 171 -2.90 -1.46 3.93
N LEU A 172 -3.24 -0.79 5.05
CA LEU A 172 -2.36 -0.44 6.17
C LEU A 172 -1.21 0.51 5.78
N PHE A 173 -0.48 0.19 4.73
CA PHE A 173 0.67 0.96 4.25
C PHE A 173 0.67 1.12 2.73
N PHE A 174 1.43 2.10 2.25
CA PHE A 174 1.82 2.28 0.86
C PHE A 174 3.26 2.78 0.79
N THR A 175 4.00 2.49 -0.29
CA THR A 175 5.35 3.03 -0.48
C THR A 175 5.36 4.32 -1.28
N ALA A 176 6.39 5.15 -1.04
CA ALA A 176 6.61 6.37 -1.79
C ALA A 176 6.76 6.09 -3.30
N PRO A 177 6.39 7.04 -4.20
CA PRO A 177 6.40 6.85 -5.66
C PRO A 177 7.70 6.29 -6.23
N THR A 178 8.83 6.77 -5.72
CA THR A 178 10.19 6.37 -6.13
C THR A 178 10.98 5.93 -4.91
N VAL A 179 10.48 4.91 -4.21
CA VAL A 179 11.23 4.30 -3.11
C VAL A 179 12.55 3.75 -3.65
N GLN A 180 13.65 4.12 -2.97
CA GLN A 180 14.99 3.71 -3.35
C GLN A 180 15.43 2.53 -2.49
N LEU A 181 16.32 1.72 -3.05
CA LEU A 181 17.09 0.70 -2.33
C LEU A 181 17.58 1.23 -0.97
N LEU A 182 17.35 0.48 0.11
CA LEU A 182 17.94 0.77 1.41
C LEU A 182 19.25 0.00 1.59
N ASP A 183 20.16 0.55 2.38
CA ASP A 183 21.35 -0.11 2.92
C ASP A 183 21.00 -1.00 4.13
N ILE A 184 19.94 -1.80 3.97
CA ILE A 184 19.45 -2.79 4.93
C ILE A 184 19.13 -4.07 4.16
N GLU A 185 19.81 -5.15 4.51
CA GLU A 185 19.54 -6.48 3.97
C GLU A 185 18.25 -7.07 4.59
N ARG A 186 17.46 -7.78 3.78
CA ARG A 186 16.28 -8.49 4.28
C ARG A 186 16.71 -9.67 5.17
N PRO A 187 15.97 -10.01 6.25
CA PRO A 187 16.37 -11.06 7.20
C PRO A 187 16.68 -12.43 6.57
N GLN A 188 16.02 -12.77 5.47
CA GLN A 188 16.15 -14.01 4.72
C GLN A 188 17.33 -14.04 3.73
N ALA A 189 18.23 -13.05 3.75
CA ALA A 189 19.38 -12.92 2.84
C ALA A 189 19.00 -12.98 1.34
N ARG A 190 17.82 -12.45 0.99
CA ARG A 190 17.33 -12.34 -0.39
C ARG A 190 17.46 -10.89 -0.89
N GLY A 191 18.66 -10.34 -0.78
CA GLY A 191 18.94 -8.97 -1.16
C GLY A 191 18.42 -7.94 -0.15
N HIS A 192 18.25 -6.71 -0.61
CA HIS A 192 17.99 -5.54 0.24
C HIS A 192 16.55 -5.05 0.07
N TYR A 193 16.02 -4.31 1.04
CA TYR A 193 14.70 -3.71 0.89
C TYR A 193 14.65 -2.74 -0.31
N PHE A 194 13.59 -2.85 -1.11
CA PHE A 194 13.34 -2.08 -2.33
C PHE A 194 14.39 -2.26 -3.44
N ASP A 195 15.06 -3.41 -3.49
CA ASP A 195 16.05 -3.77 -4.52
C ASP A 195 15.46 -4.29 -5.84
N LYS A 196 14.13 -4.25 -5.98
CA LYS A 196 13.35 -4.79 -7.12
C LYS A 196 13.38 -6.31 -7.29
N ASN A 197 14.12 -7.04 -6.45
CA ASN A 197 13.95 -8.50 -6.37
C ASN A 197 12.59 -8.77 -5.72
N ILE A 198 11.74 -9.51 -6.44
CA ILE A 198 10.36 -9.75 -6.02
C ILE A 198 10.36 -10.84 -4.96
N VAL A 199 9.96 -10.47 -3.74
CA VAL A 199 9.86 -11.37 -2.59
C VAL A 199 8.49 -11.19 -1.95
N LEU A 200 7.63 -12.18 -2.14
CA LEU A 200 6.26 -12.19 -1.62
C LEU A 200 6.22 -12.69 -0.16
N LEU A 201 5.10 -12.51 0.53
CA LEU A 201 4.97 -12.84 1.96
C LEU A 201 5.43 -14.27 2.31
N HIS A 202 5.05 -15.27 1.51
CA HIS A 202 5.39 -16.68 1.76
C HIS A 202 6.90 -16.98 1.69
N GLU A 203 7.69 -16.05 1.15
CA GLU A 203 9.14 -16.17 0.97
C GLU A 203 9.95 -15.38 2.01
N ARG A 204 9.26 -14.70 2.94
CA ARG A 204 9.85 -13.85 3.99
C ARG A 204 10.13 -14.62 5.27
N ASP A 205 10.70 -13.95 6.27
CA ASP A 205 11.01 -14.59 7.55
C ASP A 205 9.76 -15.19 8.22
N LYS A 206 9.91 -16.35 8.86
CA LYS A 206 8.77 -17.08 9.44
C LYS A 206 8.09 -16.29 10.54
N ALA A 207 8.83 -15.56 11.37
CA ALA A 207 8.27 -14.77 12.46
C ALA A 207 7.46 -13.58 11.93
N PHE A 208 7.93 -12.94 10.86
CA PHE A 208 7.16 -11.90 10.17
C PHE A 208 5.87 -12.46 9.55
N GLN A 209 5.96 -13.61 8.89
CA GLN A 209 4.77 -14.27 8.36
C GLN A 209 3.77 -14.60 9.49
N ASP A 210 4.22 -15.18 10.60
CA ASP A 210 3.33 -15.51 11.74
C ASP A 210 2.69 -14.28 12.37
N PHE A 211 3.44 -13.17 12.46
CA PHE A 211 2.90 -11.88 12.86
C PHE A 211 1.77 -11.41 11.94
N VAL A 212 1.96 -11.44 10.61
CA VAL A 212 0.93 -10.99 9.65
C VAL A 212 -0.34 -11.83 9.77
N TYR A 213 -0.23 -13.16 9.79
CA TYR A 213 -1.41 -14.02 9.94
C TYR A 213 -2.07 -13.81 11.32
N GLY A 214 -1.29 -13.70 12.39
CA GLY A 214 -1.80 -13.42 13.73
C GLY A 214 -2.52 -12.07 13.82
N LEU A 215 -1.99 -11.03 13.16
CA LEU A 215 -2.60 -9.70 13.11
C LEU A 215 -3.99 -9.76 12.45
N PHE A 216 -4.07 -10.39 11.27
CA PHE A 216 -5.35 -10.59 10.59
C PHE A 216 -6.28 -11.58 11.31
N MET A 217 -5.77 -12.40 12.25
CA MET A 217 -6.60 -13.19 13.17
C MET A 217 -7.22 -12.36 14.28
N VAL A 218 -6.43 -11.51 14.91
CA VAL A 218 -6.83 -10.76 16.11
C VAL A 218 -7.61 -9.49 15.78
N LYS A 219 -7.46 -8.95 14.57
CA LYS A 219 -8.12 -7.72 14.11
C LYS A 219 -9.04 -8.03 12.91
N PRO A 220 -10.29 -8.51 13.14
CA PRO A 220 -11.22 -8.87 12.07
C PRO A 220 -11.52 -7.74 11.07
N GLU A 221 -11.40 -6.48 11.49
CA GLU A 221 -11.53 -5.29 10.66
C GLU A 221 -10.58 -5.30 9.45
N LEU A 222 -9.40 -5.92 9.58
CA LEU A 222 -8.44 -6.07 8.49
C LEU A 222 -8.92 -7.03 7.40
N ARG A 223 -9.92 -7.87 7.70
CA ARG A 223 -10.53 -8.77 6.70
C ARG A 223 -11.66 -8.09 5.92
N SER A 224 -12.02 -6.86 6.29
CA SER A 224 -13.08 -6.11 5.62
C SER A 224 -12.69 -5.79 4.18
N LYS A 225 -13.63 -5.99 3.25
CA LYS A 225 -13.48 -5.65 1.84
C LYS A 225 -13.05 -4.19 1.61
N TYR A 226 -13.48 -3.27 2.48
CA TYR A 226 -13.25 -1.82 2.31
C TYR A 226 -11.99 -1.30 3.01
N PHE A 227 -11.36 -2.13 3.85
CA PHE A 227 -10.05 -1.84 4.43
C PHE A 227 -9.03 -2.75 3.75
N CYS A 228 -8.45 -3.75 4.44
CA CYS A 228 -7.38 -4.58 3.90
C CYS A 228 -7.85 -5.83 3.13
N GLY A 229 -9.02 -5.79 2.52
CA GLY A 229 -9.63 -6.95 1.85
C GLY A 229 -8.79 -7.55 0.73
N SER A 230 -8.12 -6.70 -0.06
CA SER A 230 -7.22 -7.14 -1.15
C SER A 230 -5.96 -7.83 -0.62
N ILE A 231 -5.42 -7.37 0.51
CA ILE A 231 -4.32 -8.05 1.21
C ILE A 231 -4.80 -9.37 1.80
N PHE A 232 -5.95 -9.37 2.49
CA PHE A 232 -6.51 -10.58 3.09
C PHE A 232 -6.75 -11.67 2.03
N ALA A 233 -7.24 -11.30 0.85
CA ALA A 233 -7.40 -12.21 -0.28
C ALA A 233 -6.06 -12.78 -0.81
N ASN A 234 -4.93 -12.12 -0.53
CA ASN A 234 -3.58 -12.61 -0.86
C ASN A 234 -3.03 -13.61 0.17
N LEU A 235 -3.68 -13.73 1.35
CA LEU A 235 -3.27 -14.64 2.42
C LEU A 235 -3.89 -16.03 2.24
N GLN A 236 -3.18 -17.07 2.70
CA GLN A 236 -3.58 -18.46 2.56
C GLN A 236 -4.60 -18.85 3.63
N THR A 237 -5.80 -19.26 3.20
CA THR A 237 -6.89 -19.63 4.10
C THR A 237 -6.53 -20.85 4.96
N GLU A 238 -5.76 -21.79 4.40
CA GLU A 238 -5.31 -23.00 5.07
C GLU A 238 -4.46 -22.68 6.31
N ARG A 239 -3.70 -21.59 6.26
CA ARG A 239 -2.85 -21.17 7.38
C ARG A 239 -3.68 -20.58 8.52
N PHE A 240 -4.73 -19.82 8.22
CA PHE A 240 -5.68 -19.37 9.24
C PHE A 240 -6.36 -20.55 9.93
N ASN A 241 -6.87 -21.51 9.15
CA ASN A 241 -7.51 -22.71 9.69
C ASN A 241 -6.54 -23.50 10.59
N ALA A 242 -5.29 -23.65 10.16
CA ALA A 242 -4.27 -24.34 10.95
C ALA A 242 -3.96 -23.61 12.28
N MET A 243 -3.86 -22.29 12.27
CA MET A 243 -3.59 -21.50 13.48
C MET A 243 -4.77 -21.50 14.45
N GLU A 244 -6.00 -21.44 13.93
CA GLU A 244 -7.23 -21.51 14.73
C GLU A 244 -7.40 -22.88 15.40
N LEU A 245 -7.14 -23.98 14.67
CA LEU A 245 -7.19 -25.34 15.21
C LEU A 245 -6.20 -25.59 16.35
N ARG A 246 -5.03 -24.93 16.32
CA ARG A 246 -4.03 -25.06 17.38
C ARG A 246 -4.30 -24.16 18.58
N GLY A 247 -5.23 -23.20 18.47
CA GLY A 247 -5.51 -22.23 19.52
C GLY A 247 -4.31 -21.32 19.85
N GLU A 248 -3.38 -21.15 18.91
CA GLU A 248 -2.09 -20.47 19.14
C GLU A 248 -2.23 -18.95 19.29
N VAL A 249 -3.32 -18.35 18.77
CA VAL A 249 -3.45 -16.88 18.68
C VAL A 249 -4.75 -16.41 19.30
N SER A 250 -4.63 -15.67 20.41
CA SER A 250 -5.69 -14.91 21.05
C SER A 250 -5.31 -13.43 21.08
N PRO A 251 -6.27 -12.47 21.17
CA PRO A 251 -5.93 -11.06 21.27
C PRO A 251 -4.93 -10.73 22.41
N PRO A 252 -5.11 -11.23 23.65
CA PRO A 252 -4.16 -10.95 24.73
C PRO A 252 -2.78 -11.56 24.49
N SER A 253 -2.70 -12.78 23.93
CA SER A 253 -1.40 -13.42 23.67
C SER A 253 -0.64 -12.71 22.56
N PHE A 254 -1.35 -12.21 21.54
CA PHE A 254 -0.78 -11.43 20.45
C PHE A 254 -0.27 -10.07 20.95
N GLU A 255 -1.08 -9.32 21.71
CA GLU A 255 -0.70 -8.02 22.25
C GLU A 255 0.46 -8.11 23.26
N ALA A 256 0.59 -9.23 23.98
CA ALA A 256 1.73 -9.47 24.86
C ALA A 256 3.04 -9.77 24.10
N GLN A 257 2.94 -10.26 22.86
CA GLN A 257 4.09 -10.67 22.05
C GLN A 257 4.69 -9.51 21.25
N TYR A 258 3.88 -8.53 20.86
CA TYR A 258 4.28 -7.45 19.95
C TYR A 258 4.14 -6.07 20.59
N ILE A 259 5.11 -5.21 20.30
CA ILE A 259 5.16 -3.85 20.85
C ILE A 259 4.29 -2.91 20.00
N THR A 260 3.62 -1.97 20.65
CA THR A 260 2.87 -0.91 19.97
C THR A 260 3.82 -0.01 19.19
N LEU A 261 3.56 0.16 17.90
CA LEU A 261 4.28 1.09 17.04
C LEU A 261 4.03 2.54 17.49
N THR A 262 5.09 3.34 17.58
CA THR A 262 5.00 4.75 18.02
C THR A 262 5.51 5.73 16.97
N ASP A 263 4.94 6.94 16.97
CA ASP A 263 5.40 8.05 16.14
C ASP A 263 6.67 8.72 16.72
N ALA A 264 7.18 9.72 16.01
CA ALA A 264 8.36 10.51 16.39
C ALA A 264 8.24 11.19 17.76
N ASN A 265 7.01 11.38 18.25
CA ASN A 265 6.69 11.98 19.55
C ASN A 265 6.31 10.91 20.59
N SER A 266 6.58 9.63 20.30
CA SER A 266 6.23 8.48 21.16
C SER A 266 4.73 8.26 21.40
N ASN A 267 3.86 8.82 20.55
CA ASN A 267 2.44 8.49 20.58
C ASN A 267 2.18 7.18 19.84
N PRO A 268 1.20 6.35 20.28
CA PRO A 268 0.76 5.20 19.51
C PRO A 268 0.34 5.58 18.08
N VAL A 269 0.76 4.78 17.11
CA VAL A 269 0.32 4.90 15.72
C VAL A 269 -1.01 4.17 15.57
N LEU A 270 -2.03 4.90 15.13
CA LEU A 270 -3.37 4.38 14.88
C LEU A 270 -3.62 4.39 13.38
N VAL A 271 -3.95 3.24 12.78
CA VAL A 271 -4.19 3.07 11.35
C VAL A 271 -5.58 2.53 11.13
#